data_AF-A0A7V9EKT8-F1
#
_entry.id   AF-A0A7V9EKT8-F1
#
_cell.length_a   1.000
_cell.length_b   1.000
_cell.length_c   1.000
_cell.angle_alpha   90.00
_cell.angle_beta   90.00
_cell.angle_gamma   90.00
#
_symmetry.space_group_name_H-M   'P 1'
#
loop_
_entity.id
_entity.type
_entity.pdbx_description
1 polymer ?
#
loop_
_entity_poly.entity_id
_entity_poly.type
_entity_poly.pdbx_seq_one_letter_code
_entity_poly.pdbx_strand_id
1 'polypeptide(L)'
;MSQVLAKIAQHEFAFDGQEIERRLANVVPDPIGEHFVVVGGRRFPPKQVIGLLTGLDRADFNTHQARRVLSRLGFTVGRRSRESQGASPNRPGPHGGREADLLRAFTGQWVAQRGLEVIVGADTPEAVLQWLERHNESADAMFRVPGDEAEATGVAPA
;
A
#
# COMPACT_ATOMS: atom_id res chain seq x y z
N MET A 1 -3.58 7.35 -34.40
CA MET A 1 -4.62 7.76 -33.44
C MET A 1 -5.24 6.49 -32.91
N SER A 2 -4.99 6.13 -31.65
CA SER A 2 -5.49 4.88 -31.07
C SER A 2 -6.83 5.15 -30.41
N GLN A 3 -7.92 4.93 -31.16
CA GLN A 3 -9.27 5.03 -30.64
C GLN A 3 -9.80 3.67 -30.21
N VAL A 4 -10.52 3.63 -29.09
CA VAL A 4 -11.17 2.42 -28.58
C VAL A 4 -12.63 2.72 -28.29
N LEU A 5 -13.52 1.92 -28.89
CA LEU A 5 -14.93 1.85 -28.51
C LEU A 5 -15.10 0.91 -27.32
N ALA A 6 -15.78 1.39 -26.29
CA ALA A 6 -16.08 0.59 -25.11
C ALA A 6 -17.45 0.93 -24.51
N LYS A 7 -18.10 -0.11 -23.98
CA LYS A 7 -19.36 0.00 -23.26
C LYS A 7 -19.10 0.16 -21.76
N ILE A 8 -19.61 1.25 -21.17
CA ILE A 8 -19.52 1.58 -19.74
C ILE A 8 -20.91 1.92 -19.23
N ALA A 9 -21.32 1.30 -18.11
CA ALA A 9 -22.66 1.49 -17.54
C ALA A 9 -23.80 1.39 -18.58
N GLN A 10 -23.71 0.41 -19.49
CA GLN A 10 -24.65 0.18 -20.59
C GLN A 10 -24.65 1.21 -21.74
N HIS A 11 -23.80 2.24 -21.68
CA HIS A 11 -23.64 3.26 -22.71
C HIS A 11 -22.34 3.03 -23.52
N GLU A 12 -22.36 3.34 -24.81
CA GLU A 12 -21.19 3.22 -25.69
C GLU A 12 -20.43 4.54 -25.78
N PHE A 13 -19.11 4.49 -25.62
CA PHE A 13 -18.23 5.65 -25.71
C PHE A 13 -17.04 5.35 -26.60
N ALA A 14 -16.64 6.37 -27.37
CA ALA A 14 -15.38 6.38 -28.10
C ALA A 14 -14.32 7.12 -27.28
N PHE A 15 -13.20 6.46 -27.01
CA PHE A 15 -12.08 7.02 -26.28
C PHE A 15 -10.89 7.24 -27.23
N ASP A 16 -10.19 8.36 -27.07
CA ASP A 16 -8.97 8.68 -27.80
C ASP A 16 -7.84 9.00 -26.80
N GLY A 17 -6.66 8.41 -27.00
CA GLY A 17 -5.54 8.59 -26.09
C GLY A 17 -5.04 10.03 -25.96
N GLN A 18 -5.00 10.80 -27.06
CA GLN A 18 -4.53 12.19 -27.01
C GLN A 18 -5.54 13.09 -26.31
N GLU A 19 -6.83 12.88 -26.53
CA GLU A 19 -7.88 13.64 -25.84
C GLU A 19 -7.81 13.41 -24.33
N ILE A 20 -7.55 12.17 -23.89
CA ILE A 20 -7.35 11.83 -22.49
C ILE A 20 -6.19 12.61 -21.89
N GLU A 21 -5.02 12.61 -22.54
CA GLU A 21 -3.85 13.35 -22.06
C GLU A 21 -4.11 14.85 -21.97
N ARG A 22 -4.76 15.43 -22.99
CA ARG A 22 -5.09 16.86 -23.01
C ARG A 22 -6.05 17.26 -21.88
N ARG A 23 -7.10 16.47 -21.64
CA ARG A 23 -8.05 16.74 -20.56
C ARG A 23 -7.45 16.57 -19.18
N LEU A 24 -6.54 15.60 -19.00
CA LEU A 24 -5.93 15.32 -17.70
C LEU A 24 -4.71 16.19 -17.37
N ALA A 25 -4.17 16.94 -18.34
CA ALA A 25 -2.99 17.78 -18.16
C ALA A 25 -3.09 18.70 -16.94
N ASN A 26 -4.25 19.33 -16.73
CA ASN A 26 -4.50 20.27 -15.62
C ASN A 26 -5.37 19.69 -14.49
N VAL A 27 -5.64 18.39 -14.53
CA VAL A 27 -6.46 17.71 -13.51
C VAL A 27 -5.57 17.21 -12.39
N VAL A 28 -6.00 17.39 -11.13
CA VAL A 28 -5.32 16.82 -9.97
C VAL A 28 -5.78 15.38 -9.76
N PRO A 29 -4.86 14.39 -9.71
CA PRO A 29 -5.22 13.03 -9.35
C PRO A 29 -5.83 12.96 -7.95
N ASP A 30 -6.97 12.28 -7.85
CA ASP A 30 -7.52 11.83 -6.59
C ASP A 30 -6.59 10.83 -5.90
N PRO A 31 -6.73 10.61 -4.58
CA PRO A 31 -6.00 9.59 -3.85
C PRO A 31 -6.10 8.21 -4.53
N ILE A 32 -4.94 7.64 -4.85
CA ILE A 32 -4.85 6.35 -5.55
C ILE A 32 -5.04 5.22 -4.53
N GLY A 33 -6.07 4.39 -4.73
CA GLY A 33 -6.25 3.13 -4.01
C GLY A 33 -5.35 2.01 -4.54
N GLU A 34 -5.89 0.80 -4.70
CA GLU A 34 -5.14 -0.36 -5.18
C GLU A 34 -4.74 -0.27 -6.66
N HIS A 35 -5.45 0.52 -7.46
CA HIS A 35 -5.31 0.51 -8.91
C HIS A 35 -5.04 1.90 -9.46
N PHE A 36 -4.15 1.99 -10.46
CA PHE A 36 -3.83 3.23 -11.14
C PHE A 36 -3.61 3.04 -12.64
N VAL A 37 -3.70 4.16 -13.37
CA VAL A 37 -3.24 4.30 -14.75
C VAL A 37 -2.21 5.44 -14.79
N VAL A 38 -1.20 5.34 -15.65
CA VAL A 38 -0.25 6.42 -15.91
C VAL A 38 -0.73 7.21 -17.13
N VAL A 39 -0.94 8.52 -16.96
CA VAL A 39 -1.31 9.46 -18.03
C VAL A 39 -0.39 10.67 -17.93
N GLY A 40 0.35 10.99 -18.99
CA GLY A 40 1.30 12.11 -18.98
C GLY A 40 2.34 12.03 -17.84
N GLY A 41 2.80 10.83 -17.49
CA GLY A 41 3.74 10.60 -16.38
C GLY A 41 3.15 10.66 -14.97
N ARG A 42 1.86 10.98 -14.82
CA ARG A 42 1.17 11.07 -13.53
C ARG A 42 0.25 9.87 -13.33
N ARG A 43 0.13 9.40 -12.08
CA ARG A 43 -0.75 8.27 -11.75
C ARG A 43 -2.15 8.79 -11.40
N PHE A 44 -3.17 8.22 -12.04
CA PHE A 44 -4.57 8.55 -11.78
C PHE A 44 -5.35 7.30 -11.40
N PRO A 45 -6.35 7.42 -10.50
CA PRO A 45 -7.37 6.40 -10.32
C PRO A 45 -8.12 6.14 -11.64
N PRO A 46 -8.25 4.88 -12.10
CA PRO A 46 -8.89 4.57 -13.39
C PRO A 46 -10.32 5.12 -13.47
N LYS A 47 -11.05 5.12 -12.36
CA LYS A 47 -12.42 5.62 -12.29
C LYS A 47 -12.51 7.14 -12.41
N GLN A 48 -11.51 7.88 -11.93
CA GLN A 48 -11.44 9.32 -12.13
C GLN A 48 -11.31 9.65 -13.62
N VAL A 49 -10.41 8.95 -14.32
CA VAL A 49 -10.16 9.18 -15.75
C VAL A 49 -11.43 8.96 -16.56
N ILE A 50 -12.09 7.81 -16.38
CA ILE A 50 -13.33 7.49 -17.10
C ILE A 50 -14.46 8.46 -16.73
N GLY A 51 -14.70 8.71 -15.45
CA GLY A 51 -15.78 9.61 -15.03
C GLY A 51 -15.62 11.03 -15.60
N LEU A 52 -14.38 11.53 -15.71
CA LEU A 52 -14.10 12.83 -16.32
C LEU A 52 -14.39 12.87 -17.83
N LEU A 53 -14.19 11.75 -18.53
CA LEU A 53 -14.39 11.65 -19.97
C LEU A 53 -15.85 11.42 -20.35
N THR A 54 -16.56 10.59 -19.58
CA THR A 54 -17.94 10.17 -19.88
C THR A 54 -18.99 11.00 -19.15
N GLY A 55 -18.62 11.70 -18.08
CA GLY A 55 -19.55 12.39 -17.18
C GLY A 55 -20.38 11.45 -16.30
N LEU A 56 -20.14 10.13 -16.36
CA LEU A 56 -20.86 9.15 -15.55
C LEU A 56 -20.44 9.21 -14.08
N ASP A 57 -21.37 8.85 -13.20
CA ASP A 57 -21.05 8.73 -11.78
C ASP A 57 -20.06 7.56 -11.60
N ARG A 58 -19.10 7.75 -10.69
CA ARG A 58 -18.12 6.69 -10.40
C ARG A 58 -18.81 5.45 -9.83
N ALA A 59 -20.00 5.54 -9.25
CA ALA A 59 -20.78 4.41 -8.76
C ALA A 59 -21.33 3.52 -9.90
N ASP A 60 -21.51 4.05 -11.10
CA ASP A 60 -22.15 3.35 -12.23
C ASP A 60 -21.28 2.26 -12.88
N PHE A 61 -19.99 2.24 -12.56
CA PHE A 61 -19.04 1.29 -13.14
C PHE A 61 -17.93 0.92 -12.16
N ASN A 62 -17.28 -0.22 -12.40
CA ASN A 62 -16.22 -0.72 -11.53
C ASN A 62 -14.80 -0.37 -12.03
N THR A 63 -13.82 -0.46 -11.13
CA THR A 63 -12.41 -0.14 -11.41
C THR A 63 -11.81 -1.00 -12.51
N HIS A 64 -12.19 -2.28 -12.60
CA HIS A 64 -11.65 -3.20 -13.61
C HIS A 64 -12.11 -2.84 -15.02
N GLN A 65 -13.37 -2.42 -15.15
CA GLN A 65 -13.93 -1.94 -16.41
C GLN A 65 -13.17 -0.70 -16.91
N ALA A 66 -12.93 0.28 -16.03
CA ALA A 66 -12.13 1.45 -16.35
C ALA A 66 -10.69 1.09 -16.76
N ARG A 67 -10.01 0.23 -15.99
CA ARG A 67 -8.65 -0.25 -16.32
C ARG A 67 -8.58 -0.95 -17.67
N ARG A 68 -9.55 -1.81 -17.98
CA ARG A 68 -9.58 -2.56 -19.24
C ARG A 68 -9.66 -1.61 -20.44
N VAL A 69 -10.50 -0.57 -20.36
CA VAL A 69 -10.61 0.44 -21.43
C VAL A 69 -9.28 1.17 -21.61
N LEU A 70 -8.69 1.67 -20.52
CA LEU A 70 -7.44 2.42 -20.55
C LEU A 70 -6.25 1.57 -21.02
N SER A 71 -6.18 0.30 -20.60
CA SER A 71 -5.16 -0.63 -21.09
C SER A 71 -5.29 -0.92 -22.59
N ARG A 72 -6.52 -1.03 -23.11
CA ARG A 72 -6.76 -1.21 -24.56
C ARG A 72 -6.36 0.00 -25.39
N LEU A 73 -6.38 1.20 -24.80
CA LEU A 73 -5.88 2.43 -25.42
C LEU A 73 -4.34 2.53 -25.39
N GLY A 74 -3.66 1.58 -24.73
CA GLY A 74 -2.21 1.55 -24.62
C GLY A 74 -1.65 2.24 -23.38
N PHE A 75 -2.49 2.73 -22.46
CA PHE A 75 -1.98 3.32 -21.22
C PHE A 75 -1.40 2.25 -20.29
N THR A 76 -0.34 2.62 -19.58
CA THR A 76 0.24 1.77 -18.52
C THR A 76 -0.74 1.69 -17.35
N VAL A 77 -1.33 0.51 -17.14
CA VAL A 77 -2.15 0.23 -15.98
C VAL A 77 -1.33 -0.52 -14.94
N GLY A 78 -1.42 -0.08 -13.69
CA GLY A 78 -0.73 -0.68 -12.56
C GLY A 78 -1.71 -1.04 -11.45
N ARG A 79 -1.26 -1.95 -10.61
CA ARG A 79 -1.75 -2.05 -9.25
C ARG A 79 -0.69 -1.43 -8.36
N ARG A 80 -1.07 -0.71 -7.30
CA ARG A 80 -0.17 -0.59 -6.17
C ARG A 80 0.09 -2.03 -5.74
N SER A 81 1.32 -2.50 -5.92
CA SER A 81 1.72 -3.71 -5.24
C SER A 81 1.44 -3.46 -3.76
N ARG A 82 0.66 -4.35 -3.14
CA ARG A 82 0.94 -4.68 -1.75
C ARG A 82 2.27 -5.43 -1.77
N GLU A 83 3.35 -4.73 -2.06
CA GLU A 83 4.63 -5.05 -1.45
C GLU A 83 4.47 -4.40 -0.07
N SER A 84 4.09 -5.15 0.98
CA SER A 84 5.09 -5.86 1.78
C SER A 84 6.30 -4.93 1.91
N GLN A 85 6.39 -4.09 2.95
CA GLN A 85 7.15 -4.50 4.13
C GLN A 85 7.87 -5.83 3.88
N GLY A 86 9.01 -5.74 3.20
CA GLY A 86 9.71 -6.87 2.61
C GLY A 86 11.04 -6.40 2.06
N ALA A 87 11.97 -6.15 2.98
CA ALA A 87 13.41 -6.26 2.84
C ALA A 87 14.03 -5.95 1.46
N SER A 88 14.46 -4.69 1.27
CA SER A 88 15.79 -4.46 0.70
C SER A 88 16.80 -4.51 1.85
N PRO A 89 17.88 -5.30 1.78
CA PRO A 89 18.81 -5.50 2.91
C PRO A 89 19.69 -4.28 3.21
N ASN A 90 19.36 -3.09 2.71
CA ASN A 90 20.17 -1.90 2.94
C ASN A 90 19.40 -0.57 2.92
N ARG A 91 18.19 -0.52 3.49
CA ARG A 91 17.61 0.77 3.87
C ARG A 91 17.17 0.76 5.33
N PRO A 92 17.47 1.83 6.08
CA PRO A 92 17.00 1.96 7.45
C PRO A 92 15.48 1.85 7.45
N GLY A 93 14.95 1.07 8.40
CA GLY A 93 13.53 0.70 8.47
C GLY A 93 12.56 1.88 8.51
N PRO A 94 11.25 1.64 8.56
CA PRO A 94 10.20 2.67 8.43
C PRO A 94 10.30 3.86 9.40
N HIS A 95 11.18 3.81 10.41
CA HIS A 95 11.47 4.87 11.37
C HIS A 95 12.93 5.37 11.38
N GLY A 96 13.68 5.14 10.30
CA GLY A 96 15.00 5.74 10.09
C GLY A 96 16.06 5.36 11.13
N GLY A 97 15.97 4.16 11.71
CA GLY A 97 16.89 3.66 12.74
C GLY A 97 16.46 3.95 14.19
N ARG A 98 15.56 4.92 14.45
CA ARG A 98 15.16 5.28 15.82
C ARG A 98 14.43 4.16 16.56
N GLU A 99 13.56 3.44 15.87
CA GLU A 99 12.88 2.27 16.42
C GLU A 99 13.88 1.14 16.70
N ALA A 100 14.83 0.90 15.80
CA ALA A 100 15.90 -0.08 16.00
C ALA A 100 16.84 0.30 17.17
N ASP A 101 17.10 1.59 17.39
CA ASP A 101 17.87 2.08 18.54
C ASP A 101 17.12 1.88 19.87
N LEU A 102 15.80 2.11 19.90
CA LEU A 102 14.97 1.84 21.09
C LEU A 102 14.86 0.34 21.40
N LEU A 103 14.71 -0.49 20.37
CA LEU A 103 14.60 -1.95 20.50
C LEU A 103 15.95 -2.61 20.83
N ARG A 104 17.09 -1.96 20.58
CA ARG A 104 18.42 -2.47 20.93
C ARG A 104 18.58 -2.71 22.43
N ALA A 105 17.82 -2.00 23.27
CA ALA A 105 17.82 -2.23 24.71
C ALA A 105 17.11 -3.55 25.12
N PHE A 106 16.27 -4.10 24.23
CA PHE A 106 15.43 -5.27 24.47
C PHE A 106 15.83 -6.48 23.62
N THR A 107 17.06 -6.50 23.08
CA THR A 107 17.59 -7.61 22.30
C THR A 107 17.42 -8.95 23.03
N GLY A 108 16.79 -9.92 22.38
CA GLY A 108 16.50 -11.24 22.95
C GLY A 108 15.20 -11.34 23.77
N GLN A 109 14.55 -10.20 24.06
CA GLN A 109 13.34 -10.10 24.87
C GLN A 109 12.07 -9.99 24.00
N TRP A 110 10.93 -10.35 24.59
CA TRP A 110 9.60 -10.12 24.05
C TRP A 110 9.16 -8.70 24.33
N VAL A 111 8.72 -7.99 23.30
CA VAL A 111 8.23 -6.62 23.40
C VAL A 111 6.78 -6.52 22.94
N ALA A 112 5.98 -5.74 23.65
CA ALA A 112 4.66 -5.30 23.20
C ALA A 112 4.72 -3.83 22.79
N GLN A 113 4.21 -3.55 21.59
CA GLN A 113 4.25 -2.23 20.97
C GLN A 113 2.84 -1.71 20.68
N ARG A 114 2.64 -0.41 20.87
CA ARG A 114 1.49 0.34 20.36
C ARG A 114 1.99 1.56 19.60
N GLY A 115 1.67 1.64 18.31
CA GLY A 115 2.25 2.66 17.42
C GLY A 115 3.79 2.62 17.40
N LEU A 116 4.46 3.64 17.94
CA LEU A 116 5.94 3.74 18.03
C LEU A 116 6.49 3.56 19.45
N GLU A 117 5.62 3.23 20.40
CA GLU A 117 5.96 3.10 21.81
C GLU A 117 6.09 1.63 22.18
N VAL A 118 7.22 1.27 22.80
CA VAL A 118 7.38 -0.02 23.48
C VAL A 118 6.70 0.11 24.84
N ILE A 119 5.60 -0.60 25.02
CA ILE A 119 4.80 -0.57 26.24
C ILE A 119 5.50 -1.39 27.33
N VAL A 120 6.01 -2.57 26.98
CA VAL A 120 6.73 -3.46 27.90
C VAL A 120 7.69 -4.38 27.15
N GLY A 121 8.86 -4.65 27.75
CA GLY A 121 9.79 -5.70 27.37
C GLY A 121 9.97 -6.72 28.49
N ALA A 122 9.93 -8.02 28.18
CA ALA A 122 10.16 -9.10 29.15
C ALA A 122 10.81 -10.33 28.52
N ASP A 123 11.44 -11.19 29.32
CA ASP A 123 12.20 -12.34 28.81
C ASP A 123 11.32 -13.43 28.18
N THR A 124 10.03 -13.48 28.56
CA THR A 124 9.07 -14.47 28.05
C THR A 124 7.77 -13.80 27.60
N PRO A 125 7.02 -14.40 26.66
CA PRO A 125 5.80 -13.80 26.16
C PRO A 125 4.69 -13.76 27.23
N GLU A 126 4.67 -14.74 28.14
CA GLU A 126 3.68 -14.80 29.22
C GLU A 126 3.84 -13.62 30.19
N ALA A 127 5.09 -13.21 30.45
CA ALA A 127 5.37 -12.06 31.29
C ALA A 127 4.87 -10.74 30.68
N VAL A 128 4.95 -10.60 29.35
CA VAL A 128 4.40 -9.45 28.60
C VAL A 128 2.87 -9.43 28.69
N LEU A 129 2.22 -10.57 28.43
CA LEU A 129 0.76 -10.67 28.49
C LEU A 129 0.23 -10.39 29.89
N GLN A 130 0.87 -10.96 30.92
CA GLN A 130 0.49 -10.73 32.31
C GLN A 130 0.66 -9.25 32.70
N TRP A 131 1.67 -8.57 32.16
CA TRP A 131 1.84 -7.14 32.37
C TRP A 131 0.73 -6.32 31.71
N LEU A 132 0.34 -6.64 30.47
CA LEU A 132 -0.73 -5.96 29.74
C LEU A 132 -2.08 -6.13 30.44
N GLU A 133 -2.41 -7.35 30.86
CA GLU A 133 -3.64 -7.65 31.61
C GLU A 133 -3.69 -6.90 32.94
N ARG A 134 -2.58 -6.88 33.69
CA ARG A 134 -2.50 -6.21 34.99
C ARG A 134 -2.69 -4.70 34.88
N HIS A 135 -2.21 -4.09 33.80
CA HIS A 135 -2.31 -2.65 33.56
C HIS A 135 -3.49 -2.26 32.68
N ASN A 136 -4.31 -3.23 32.25
CA ASN A 136 -5.44 -3.04 31.33
C ASN A 136 -5.02 -2.28 30.05
N GLU A 137 -3.82 -2.58 29.55
CA GLU A 137 -3.21 -1.98 28.36
C GLU A 137 -3.37 -2.91 27.14
N SER A 138 -3.46 -2.33 25.94
CA SER A 138 -3.53 -3.07 24.68
C SER A 138 -2.34 -2.75 23.77
N ALA A 139 -1.84 -3.78 23.08
CA ALA A 139 -0.74 -3.66 22.13
C ALA A 139 -1.23 -3.96 20.70
N ASP A 140 -0.71 -3.22 19.72
CA ASP A 140 -0.98 -3.46 18.30
C ASP A 140 -0.17 -4.66 17.78
N ALA A 141 1.01 -4.89 18.37
CA ALA A 141 1.91 -5.98 18.02
C ALA A 141 2.70 -6.47 19.24
N MET A 142 3.04 -7.76 19.23
CA MET A 142 3.94 -8.38 20.21
C MET A 142 4.90 -9.32 19.49
N PHE A 143 6.19 -9.11 19.67
CA PHE A 143 7.23 -9.86 18.96
C PHE A 143 8.48 -10.00 19.81
N ARG A 144 9.30 -11.02 19.50
CA ARG A 144 10.63 -11.16 20.10
C ARG A 144 11.62 -10.32 19.29
N VAL A 145 12.40 -9.49 19.96
CA VAL A 145 13.52 -8.77 19.34
C VAL A 145 14.64 -9.79 19.08
N PRO A 146 15.03 -10.04 17.81
CA PRO A 146 16.09 -10.98 17.49
C PRO A 146 17.41 -10.59 18.15
N GLY A 147 18.18 -11.60 18.58
CA GLY A 147 19.54 -11.40 19.11
C GLY A 147 20.54 -10.96 18.04
N ASP A 148 20.34 -11.48 16.82
CA ASP A 148 21.23 -11.36 15.68
C ASP A 148 20.42 -11.25 14.37
N GLU A 149 21.00 -10.63 13.32
CA GLU A 149 20.38 -10.54 11.98
C GLU A 149 20.07 -11.93 11.37
N ALA A 150 20.81 -12.97 11.77
CA ALA A 150 20.57 -14.34 11.34
C ALA A 150 19.23 -14.91 11.88
N GLU A 151 18.82 -14.54 13.09
CA GLU A 151 17.54 -14.98 13.67
C GLU A 151 16.34 -14.29 13.00
N ALA A 152 16.52 -13.07 12.48
CA ALA A 152 15.48 -12.29 11.80
C ALA A 152 15.08 -12.86 10.43
N THR A 153 15.90 -13.73 9.84
CA THR A 153 15.74 -14.22 8.46
C THR A 153 14.96 -15.55 8.38
N GLY A 154 14.57 -16.14 9.52
CA GLY A 154 13.72 -17.34 9.55
C GLY A 154 14.36 -18.58 8.91
N VAL A 155 15.69 -18.69 8.95
CA VAL A 155 16.38 -19.90 8.49
C VAL A 155 16.31 -20.93 9.62
N ALA A 156 15.56 -22.01 9.42
CA ALA A 156 15.55 -23.14 10.34
C ALA A 156 16.96 -23.74 10.44
N PRO A 157 17.43 -24.13 11.64
CA PRO A 157 18.70 -24.84 11.78
C PRO A 157 18.59 -26.21 11.08
N ALA A 158 19.69 -26.61 10.43
CA ALA A 158 19.82 -27.89 9.75
C ALA A 158 19.91 -29.08 10.74
#